data_AF-A0A090KQ19-F1
#
_entry.id   AF-A0A090KQ19-F1
#
_cell.length_a   1.000
_cell.length_b   1.000
_cell.length_c   1.000
_cell.angle_alpha   90.00
_cell.angle_beta   90.00
_cell.angle_gamma   90.00
#
_symmetry.space_group_name_H-M   'P 1'
#
loop_
_entity.id
_entity.type
_entity.pdbx_description
1 polymer ?
#
loop_
_entity_poly.entity_id
_entity_poly.type
_entity_poly.pdbx_seq_one_letter_code
_entity_poly.pdbx_strand_id
1 'polypeptide(L)'
;MANYYIFFIFLNLLKFAFSLENGNGCDAKKDGKSCCRFSHFVNLHKIDPNIIAPHNINIGYCGGNCSLRDNITNNGLIRFAALKDLFVGCCHPKTFLPFEILKRDKFGITLEYHANLYTYNCRCG
;
A
#
# COMPACT_ATOMS: atom_id res chain seq x y z
N MET A 1 31.66 -6.83 -18.71
CA MET A 1 30.36 -7.43 -18.27
C MET A 1 29.86 -6.91 -16.91
N ALA A 2 30.67 -6.21 -16.09
CA ALA A 2 30.22 -5.64 -14.81
C ALA A 2 29.32 -4.39 -14.93
N ASN A 3 29.49 -3.58 -15.99
CA ASN A 3 28.77 -2.31 -16.15
C ASN A 3 27.26 -2.46 -16.37
N TYR A 4 26.80 -3.58 -16.97
CA TYR A 4 25.37 -3.82 -17.19
C TYR A 4 24.63 -4.14 -15.89
N TYR A 5 25.28 -4.83 -14.95
CA TYR A 5 24.68 -5.16 -13.64
C TYR A 5 24.48 -3.92 -12.77
N ILE A 6 25.46 -3.01 -12.76
CA ILE A 6 25.36 -1.75 -12.01
C ILE A 6 24.21 -0.89 -12.57
N PHE A 7 24.06 -0.84 -13.89
CA PHE A 7 22.98 -0.10 -14.53
C PHE A 7 21.58 -0.67 -14.21
N PHE A 8 21.45 -2.00 -14.15
CA PHE A 8 20.20 -2.67 -13.74
C PHE A 8 19.85 -2.45 -12.26
N ILE A 9 20.85 -2.44 -11.39
CA ILE A 9 20.66 -2.12 -9.95
C ILE A 9 20.21 -0.67 -9.81
N PHE A 10 20.84 0.26 -10.53
CA PHE A 10 20.50 1.69 -10.50
C PHE A 10 19.09 1.97 -11.02
N LEU A 11 18.65 1.29 -12.09
CA LEU A 11 17.31 1.40 -12.65
C LEU A 11 16.21 0.87 -11.69
N ASN A 12 16.48 -0.21 -10.96
CA ASN A 12 15.54 -0.73 -9.96
C ASN A 12 15.47 0.17 -8.72
N LEU A 13 16.60 0.75 -8.30
CA LEU A 13 16.64 1.78 -7.24
C LEU A 13 15.83 3.02 -7.62
N LEU A 14 15.93 3.48 -8.87
CA LEU A 14 15.13 4.60 -9.37
C LEU A 14 13.62 4.29 -9.39
N LYS A 15 13.20 3.09 -9.80
CA LYS A 15 11.80 2.67 -9.70
C LYS A 15 11.30 2.63 -8.26
N PHE A 16 12.15 2.22 -7.33
CA PHE A 16 11.83 2.19 -5.90
C PHE A 16 11.73 3.61 -5.31
N ALA A 17 12.65 4.51 -5.69
CA ALA A 17 12.66 5.90 -5.28
C ALA A 17 11.47 6.71 -5.85
N PHE A 18 11.08 6.46 -7.12
CA PHE A 18 9.91 7.10 -7.73
C PHE A 18 8.58 6.61 -7.12
N SER A 19 8.54 5.38 -6.60
CA SER A 19 7.39 4.88 -5.85
C SER A 19 7.25 5.54 -4.47
N LEU A 20 8.36 6.02 -3.89
CA LEU A 20 8.38 6.68 -2.59
C LEU A 20 7.72 8.08 -2.62
N GLU A 21 7.86 8.85 -3.71
CA GLU A 21 7.27 10.20 -3.79
C GLU A 21 5.74 10.19 -3.87
N ASN A 22 5.13 9.16 -4.45
CA ASN A 22 3.66 8.96 -4.43
C ASN A 22 3.17 8.16 -3.20
N GLY A 23 4.08 7.75 -2.32
CA GLY A 23 3.81 6.95 -1.11
C GLY A 23 3.58 7.79 0.15
N ASN A 24 3.70 9.11 0.08
CA ASN A 24 3.34 9.99 1.18
C ASN A 24 1.84 9.86 1.42
N GLY A 25 1.52 9.28 2.58
CA GLY A 25 0.15 9.23 3.07
C GLY A 25 -0.51 10.60 2.96
N CYS A 26 -1.80 10.61 2.64
CA CYS A 26 -2.50 11.87 2.51
C CYS A 26 -2.70 12.50 3.89
N ASP A 27 -2.56 13.82 3.95
CA ASP A 27 -3.08 14.65 5.04
C ASP A 27 -4.44 15.19 4.59
N ALA A 28 -5.53 14.60 5.09
CA ALA A 28 -6.90 14.94 4.68
C ALA A 28 -7.21 16.45 4.76
N LYS A 29 -6.56 17.18 5.69
CA LYS A 29 -6.74 18.63 5.84
C LYS A 29 -5.97 19.43 4.80
N LYS A 30 -4.79 18.96 4.39
CA LYS A 30 -3.93 19.66 3.41
C LYS A 30 -4.26 19.27 1.98
N ASP A 31 -4.62 18.02 1.76
CA ASP A 31 -4.81 17.44 0.43
C ASP A 31 -6.26 17.56 -0.07
N GLY A 32 -7.18 18.05 0.78
CA GLY A 32 -8.59 18.21 0.43
C GLY A 32 -9.26 16.88 0.07
N LYS A 33 -8.82 15.79 0.69
CA LYS A 33 -9.32 14.42 0.47
C LYS A 33 -10.05 13.90 1.69
N SER A 34 -11.10 13.14 1.43
CA SER A 34 -11.92 12.47 2.44
C SER A 34 -11.37 11.08 2.80
N CYS A 35 -10.85 10.34 1.81
CA CYS A 35 -10.35 8.97 1.96
C CYS A 35 -8.85 8.87 1.60
N CYS A 36 -8.04 8.39 2.53
CA CYS A 36 -6.59 8.51 2.46
C CYS A 36 -5.82 7.32 3.02
N ARG A 37 -4.59 7.15 2.52
CA ARG A 37 -3.62 6.21 3.07
C ARG A 37 -2.89 6.87 4.24
N PHE A 38 -2.82 6.18 5.36
CA PHE A 38 -2.04 6.54 6.53
C PHE A 38 -0.92 5.53 6.76
N SER A 39 0.19 5.98 7.34
CA SER A 39 1.28 5.09 7.73
C SER A 39 0.86 4.20 8.91
N HIS A 40 1.20 2.92 8.84
CA HIS A 40 1.04 1.97 9.95
C HIS A 40 2.20 1.00 9.95
N PHE A 41 3.00 1.08 11.02
CA PHE A 41 4.21 0.29 11.18
C PHE A 41 3.91 -0.99 11.94
N VAL A 42 4.30 -2.12 11.36
CA VAL A 42 4.12 -3.45 11.92
C VAL A 42 5.49 -4.07 12.12
N ASN A 43 5.65 -4.75 13.26
CA ASN A 43 6.82 -5.58 13.52
C ASN A 43 6.51 -7.01 13.07
N LEU A 44 7.11 -7.44 11.96
CA LEU A 44 6.88 -8.77 11.38
C LEU A 44 7.44 -9.88 12.27
N HIS A 45 8.56 -9.63 12.95
CA HIS A 45 9.17 -10.61 13.86
C HIS A 45 8.30 -10.92 15.09
N LYS A 46 7.45 -9.97 15.51
CA LYS A 46 6.43 -10.21 16.55
C LYS A 46 5.26 -11.06 16.06
N ILE A 47 5.00 -11.09 14.74
CA ILE A 47 3.93 -11.90 14.14
C ILE A 47 4.43 -13.32 13.88
N ASP A 48 5.62 -13.43 13.30
CA ASP A 48 6.29 -14.71 13.06
C ASP A 48 7.78 -14.56 13.41
N PRO A 49 8.25 -15.18 14.51
CA PRO A 49 9.65 -15.12 14.93
C PRO A 49 10.64 -15.70 13.92
N ASN A 50 10.16 -16.45 12.93
CA ASN A 50 11.01 -17.00 11.87
C ASN A 50 11.34 -15.97 10.79
N ILE A 51 10.66 -14.81 10.77
CA ILE A 51 10.96 -13.72 9.84
C ILE A 51 12.28 -13.07 10.26
N ILE A 52 13.25 -13.10 9.35
CA ILE A 52 14.58 -12.51 9.50
C ILE A 52 14.59 -11.06 9.01
N ALA A 53 13.91 -10.76 7.91
CA ALA A 53 13.90 -9.40 7.37
C ALA A 53 12.70 -9.12 6.44
N PRO A 54 12.19 -7.87 6.41
CA PRO A 54 12.49 -6.79 7.36
C PRO A 54 11.84 -7.06 8.73
N HIS A 55 12.38 -6.47 9.80
CA HIS A 55 11.75 -6.57 11.12
C HIS A 55 10.55 -5.64 11.28
N ASN A 56 10.68 -4.39 10.83
CA ASN A 56 9.62 -3.39 10.89
C ASN A 56 9.31 -2.89 9.48
N ILE A 57 8.03 -2.80 9.14
CA ILE A 57 7.56 -2.34 7.83
C ILE A 57 6.36 -1.43 7.99
N ASN A 58 6.29 -0.37 7.19
CA ASN A 58 5.07 0.43 7.04
C ASN A 58 4.15 -0.25 6.03
N ILE A 59 3.13 -0.99 6.48
CA ILE A 59 2.14 -1.58 5.57
C ILE A 59 1.11 -0.55 5.07
N GLY A 60 0.93 0.52 5.84
CA GLY A 60 -0.11 1.52 5.63
C GLY A 60 -1.53 0.97 5.77
N TYR A 61 -2.50 1.86 5.94
CA TYR A 61 -3.92 1.53 5.92
C TYR A 61 -4.74 2.65 5.30
N CYS A 62 -5.94 2.33 4.84
CA CYS A 62 -6.88 3.31 4.34
C CYS A 62 -7.85 3.74 5.43
N GLY A 63 -8.06 5.04 5.58
CA GLY A 63 -9.00 5.60 6.54
C GLY A 63 -9.58 6.93 6.06
N GLY A 64 -10.58 7.41 6.80
CA GLY A 64 -11.31 8.64 6.48
C GLY A 64 -12.72 8.37 5.94
N ASN A 65 -13.43 9.45 5.60
CA ASN A 65 -14.78 9.38 5.07
C ASN A 65 -14.76 9.36 3.53
N CYS A 66 -15.93 9.21 2.91
CA CYS A 66 -16.07 9.22 1.45
C CYS A 66 -16.97 10.34 0.94
N SER A 67 -17.07 11.42 1.71
CA SER A 67 -17.94 12.56 1.43
C SER A 67 -17.52 13.33 0.17
N LEU A 68 -16.22 13.40 -0.12
CA LEU A 68 -15.68 14.10 -1.29
C LEU A 68 -15.58 13.21 -2.53
N ARG A 69 -16.01 11.95 -2.43
CA ARG A 69 -16.14 11.02 -3.57
C ARG A 69 -14.81 10.72 -4.28
N ASP A 70 -13.72 10.71 -3.51
CA ASP A 70 -12.38 10.45 -4.02
C ASP A 70 -12.29 9.04 -4.65
N ASN A 71 -11.99 8.97 -5.95
CA ASN A 71 -11.66 7.73 -6.65
C ASN A 71 -12.74 6.63 -6.50
N ILE A 72 -14.03 7.02 -6.52
CA ILE A 72 -15.17 6.13 -6.30
C ILE A 72 -15.20 4.95 -7.29
N THR A 73 -15.65 3.77 -6.83
CA THR A 73 -15.94 2.62 -7.70
C THR A 73 -17.14 2.86 -8.62
N ASN A 74 -17.20 2.21 -9.78
CA ASN A 74 -18.37 2.30 -10.68
C ASN A 74 -19.69 1.99 -9.97
N ASN A 75 -19.70 0.97 -9.09
CA ASN A 75 -20.87 0.64 -8.28
C ASN A 75 -21.26 1.77 -7.31
N GLY A 76 -20.26 2.46 -6.75
CA GLY A 76 -20.50 3.63 -5.91
C GLY A 76 -21.09 4.81 -6.70
N LEU A 77 -20.65 5.05 -7.94
CA LEU A 77 -21.26 6.04 -8.83
C LEU A 77 -22.71 5.68 -9.15
N ILE A 78 -22.98 4.41 -9.47
CA ILE A 78 -24.33 3.91 -9.79
C ILE A 78 -25.26 4.09 -8.58
N ARG A 79 -24.82 3.69 -7.39
CA ARG A 79 -25.58 3.89 -6.14
C ARG A 79 -25.88 5.35 -5.86
N PHE A 80 -24.89 6.23 -6.02
CA PHE A 80 -25.07 7.66 -5.83
C PHE A 80 -26.11 8.22 -6.82
N ALA A 81 -26.00 7.87 -8.10
CA ALA A 81 -26.94 8.32 -9.13
C ALA A 81 -28.37 7.78 -8.91
N ALA A 82 -28.50 6.53 -8.44
CA ALA A 82 -29.79 5.87 -8.27
C ALA A 82 -30.54 6.31 -7.00
N LEU A 83 -29.83 6.47 -5.87
CA LEU A 83 -30.44 6.72 -4.57
C LEU A 83 -30.53 8.20 -4.19
N LYS A 84 -29.80 9.09 -4.89
CA LYS A 84 -29.67 10.53 -4.55
C LYS A 84 -29.21 10.81 -3.11
N ASP A 85 -28.77 9.79 -2.38
CA ASP A 85 -28.28 9.89 -1.02
C ASP A 85 -26.84 10.42 -0.97
N LEU A 86 -26.49 10.97 0.19
CA LEU A 86 -25.08 11.17 0.57
C LEU A 86 -24.37 9.82 0.48
N PHE A 87 -23.46 9.67 -0.47
CA PHE A 87 -22.70 8.45 -0.67
C PHE A 87 -22.00 8.01 0.63
N VAL A 88 -22.45 6.90 1.23
CA VAL A 88 -21.83 6.27 2.41
C VAL A 88 -21.01 5.06 1.96
N GLY A 89 -19.92 5.33 1.24
CA GLY A 89 -18.91 4.30 0.96
C GLY A 89 -17.87 4.22 2.08
N CYS A 90 -17.20 3.08 2.17
CA CYS A 90 -16.05 2.93 3.06
C CYS A 90 -14.77 3.30 2.30
N CYS A 91 -13.81 3.88 3.02
CA CYS A 91 -12.47 4.07 2.49
C CYS A 91 -11.70 2.74 2.61
N HIS A 92 -11.22 2.20 1.50
CA HIS A 92 -10.54 0.91 1.47
C HIS A 92 -9.37 0.87 0.47
N PRO A 93 -8.44 -0.10 0.60
CA PRO A 93 -7.34 -0.24 -0.36
C PRO A 93 -7.84 -0.45 -1.80
N LYS A 94 -7.19 0.22 -2.75
CA LYS A 94 -7.42 0.03 -4.19
C LYS A 94 -6.33 -0.83 -4.81
N THR A 95 -5.06 -0.52 -4.54
CA THR A 95 -3.93 -1.32 -5.00
C THR A 95 -2.98 -1.63 -3.87
N PHE A 96 -2.37 -2.81 -3.96
CA PHE A 96 -1.28 -3.24 -3.10
C PHE A 96 0.03 -3.27 -3.91
N LEU A 97 1.15 -3.03 -3.24
CA LEU A 97 2.46 -3.36 -3.78
C LEU A 97 2.94 -4.69 -3.21
N PRO A 98 3.63 -5.47 -4.03
CA PRO A 98 4.26 -6.68 -3.55
C PRO A 98 5.41 -6.38 -2.60
N PHE A 99 5.64 -7.32 -1.70
CA PHE A 99 6.66 -7.23 -0.69
C PHE A 99 7.33 -8.58 -0.48
N GLU A 100 8.65 -8.59 -0.28
CA GLU A 100 9.45 -9.79 -0.08
C GLU A 100 9.91 -9.89 1.37
N ILE A 101 9.75 -11.07 1.96
CA ILE A 101 10.11 -11.38 3.34
C ILE A 101 11.15 -12.50 3.34
N LEU A 102 12.26 -12.28 4.03
CA LEU A 102 13.23 -13.33 4.33
C LEU A 102 12.80 -14.07 5.59
N LYS A 103 12.64 -15.38 5.47
CA LYS A 103 12.21 -16.26 6.55
C LYS A 103 13.20 -17.41 6.73
N ARG A 104 13.32 -17.92 7.95
CA ARG A 104 14.06 -19.15 8.25
C ARG A 104 13.09 -20.29 8.46
N ASP A 105 13.32 -21.42 7.81
CA ASP A 105 12.61 -22.66 8.10
C ASP A 105 13.60 -23.77 8.49
N LYS A 106 13.11 -25.02 8.52
CA LYS A 106 13.92 -26.19 8.89
C LYS A 106 14.99 -26.54 7.84
N PHE A 107 14.83 -26.05 6.61
CA PHE A 107 15.67 -26.37 5.46
C PHE A 107 16.66 -25.24 5.13
N GLY A 108 16.43 -24.03 5.63
CA GLY A 108 17.36 -22.92 5.51
C GLY A 108 16.69 -21.55 5.54
N ILE A 109 17.19 -20.64 4.72
CA ILE A 109 16.64 -19.29 4.54
C ILE A 109 15.89 -19.26 3.20
N THR A 110 14.64 -18.84 3.24
CA THR A 110 13.77 -18.71 2.07
C THR A 110 13.33 -17.25 1.89
N LEU A 111 13.08 -16.88 0.64
CA LEU A 111 12.50 -15.60 0.27
C LEU A 111 11.02 -15.84 -0.08
N GLU A 112 10.11 -15.30 0.71
CA GLU A 112 8.66 -15.40 0.51
C GLU A 112 8.11 -14.11 -0.09
N TYR A 113 7.25 -14.25 -1.10
CA TYR A 113 6.67 -13.12 -1.81
C TYR A 113 5.19 -12.92 -1.42
N HIS A 114 4.85 -11.71 -1.01
CA HIS A 114 3.49 -11.33 -0.63
C HIS A 114 2.97 -10.20 -1.52
N ALA A 115 2.00 -10.53 -2.39
CA ALA A 115 1.44 -9.56 -3.33
C ALA A 115 0.56 -8.47 -2.68
N ASN A 116 -0.03 -8.75 -1.50
CA ASN A 116 -1.14 -7.97 -0.94
C ASN A 116 -0.84 -7.40 0.46
N LEU A 117 0.43 -7.12 0.77
CA LEU A 117 0.84 -6.69 2.11
C LEU A 117 0.95 -5.16 2.25
N TYR A 118 1.53 -4.48 1.27
CA TYR A 118 1.72 -3.02 1.31
C TYR A 118 0.55 -2.31 0.64
N THR A 119 -0.25 -1.57 1.39
CA THR A 119 -1.30 -0.72 0.81
C THR A 119 -0.65 0.45 0.10
N TYR A 120 -0.88 0.61 -1.21
CA TYR A 120 -0.30 1.71 -1.99
C TYR A 120 -1.21 2.92 -2.07
N ASN A 121 -2.49 2.72 -2.41
CA ASN A 121 -3.47 3.79 -2.52
C ASN A 121 -4.87 3.34 -2.06
N CYS A 122 -5.72 4.32 -1.84
CA CYS A 122 -7.07 4.13 -1.30
C CYS A 122 -8.13 4.59 -2.30
N ARG A 123 -9.35 4.09 -2.10
CA ARG A 123 -10.55 4.51 -2.82
C ARG A 123 -11.78 4.39 -1.94
N CYS A 124 -12.84 5.05 -2.41
CA CYS A 124 -14.17 4.95 -1.85
C CYS A 124 -15.02 3.91 -2.60
N GLY A 125 -15.70 3.03 -1.86
CA GLY A 125 -16.51 1.95 -2.44
C GLY A 125 -17.49 1.33 -1.47
#